data_AF-M0CK47-F1
#
_entry.id   AF-M0CK47-F1
#
_cell.length_a   1.000
_cell.length_b   1.000
_cell.length_c   1.000
_cell.angle_alpha   90.00
_cell.angle_beta   90.00
_cell.angle_gamma   90.00
#
_symmetry.space_group_name_H-M   'P 1'
#
loop_
_entity.id
_entity.type
_entity.pdbx_description
1 polymer ?
#
loop_
_entity_poly.entity_id
_entity_poly.type
_entity_poly.pdbx_seq_one_letter_code
_entity_poly.pdbx_strand_id
1 'polypeptide(L)' 'MPQIEVSEDLYRQIETESVEGDIDKALWKMVGAYRRANNPEADRT' A
#
# COMPACT_ATOMS: atom_id res chain seq x y z
N MET A 1 -11.77 -9.08 -6.03
CA MET A 1 -11.13 -8.72 -4.75
C MET A 1 -12.18 -8.16 -3.82
N PRO A 2 -12.05 -8.31 -2.48
CA PRO A 2 -12.88 -7.57 -1.54
C PRO A 2 -12.75 -6.06 -1.78
N GLN A 3 -13.83 -5.32 -1.55
CA GLN A 3 -13.82 -3.87 -1.59
C GLN A 3 -13.41 -3.33 -0.23
N ILE A 4 -12.56 -2.31 -0.23
CA ILE A 4 -12.16 -1.56 0.97
C ILE A 4 -12.57 -0.10 0.77
N GLU A 5 -13.27 0.45 1.75
CA GLU A 5 -13.57 1.87 1.80
C GLU A 5 -12.43 2.61 2.52
N VAL A 6 -11.98 3.70 1.92
CA VAL A 6 -10.92 4.55 2.46
C VAL A 6 -11.37 6.00 2.40
N SER A 7 -10.71 6.88 3.15
CA SER A 7 -10.93 8.32 3.00
C SER A 7 -10.50 8.80 1.61
N GLU A 8 -11.15 9.86 1.12
CA GLU A 8 -10.82 10.48 -0.17
C GLU A 8 -9.35 10.93 -0.22
N ASP A 9 -8.82 11.49 0.87
CA ASP A 9 -7.43 11.92 0.94
C ASP A 9 -6.45 10.75 0.79
N LEU A 10 -6.74 9.61 1.44
CA LEU A 10 -5.92 8.41 1.30
C LEU A 10 -6.00 7.85 -0.12
N TYR A 11 -7.19 7.83 -0.71
CA TYR A 11 -7.38 7.43 -2.10
C TYR A 11 -6.54 8.28 -3.06
N ARG A 12 -6.62 9.61 -2.96
CA ARG A 12 -5.85 10.54 -3.82
C ARG A 12 -4.34 10.38 -3.65
N GLN A 13 -3.89 10.11 -2.42
CA GLN A 13 -2.47 9.84 -2.18
C GLN A 13 -2.02 8.54 -2.84
N ILE A 14 -2.81 7.47 -2.72
CA ILE A 14 -2.52 6.19 -3.39
C ILE A 14 -2.51 6.37 -4.91
N GLU A 15 -3.50 7.09 -5.46
CA GLU A 15 -3.60 7.37 -6.90
C GLU A 15 -2.39 8.16 -7.41
N THR A 16 -1.91 9.16 -6.65
CA THR A 16 -0.72 9.94 -7.00
C THR A 16 0.56 9.09 -7.00
N GLU A 17 0.69 8.17 -6.05
CA GLU A 17 1.85 7.26 -5.94
C GLU A 17 1.75 6.05 -6.91
N SER A 18 0.60 5.86 -7.54
CA SER A 18 0.35 4.78 -8.49
C SER A 18 0.94 5.12 -9.85
N VAL A 19 2.17 4.67 -10.08
CA VAL A 19 2.83 4.75 -11.38
C VAL A 19 1.98 4.00 -12.42
N GLU A 20 1.59 4.69 -13.50
CA GLU A 20 0.75 4.16 -14.59
C GLU A 20 -0.67 3.72 -14.16
N GLY A 21 -1.16 4.19 -13.01
CA GLY A 21 -2.50 3.85 -12.52
C GLY A 21 -2.65 2.45 -11.92
N ASP A 22 -1.53 1.76 -11.66
CA ASP A 22 -1.52 0.46 -10.99
C ASP A 22 -1.65 0.62 -9.46
N ILE A 23 -2.90 0.82 -9.03
CA ILE A 23 -3.28 0.98 -7.62
C ILE A 23 -2.90 -0.26 -6.81
N ASP A 24 -3.06 -1.46 -7.37
CA ASP A 24 -2.76 -2.71 -6.66
C ASP A 24 -1.27 -2.78 -6.31
N LYS A 25 -0.39 -2.43 -7.25
CA LYS A 25 1.05 -2.37 -7.01
C LYS A 25 1.42 -1.31 -5.98
N ALA A 26 0.75 -0.15 -5.97
CA ALA A 26 0.96 0.88 -4.96
C ALA A 26 0.56 0.38 -3.56
N LEU A 27 -0.61 -0.25 -3.44
CA LEU A 27 -1.09 -0.85 -2.20
C LEU A 27 -0.12 -1.93 -1.68
N TRP A 28 0.37 -2.82 -2.54
CA TRP A 28 1.35 -3.84 -2.14
C TRP A 28 2.67 -3.25 -1.64
N LYS A 29 3.16 -2.18 -2.27
CA LYS A 29 4.34 -1.45 -1.80
C LYS A 29 4.10 -0.84 -0.42
N MET A 30 2.95 -0.21 -0.20
CA MET A 30 2.59 0.36 1.10
C MET A 30 2.51 -0.71 2.20
N VAL A 31 1.84 -1.83 1.94
CA VAL A 31 1.77 -2.96 2.88
C VAL A 31 3.17 -3.49 3.20
N GLY A 32 4.02 -3.66 2.18
CA GLY A 32 5.41 -4.10 2.38
C GLY A 32 6.25 -3.11 3.18
N ALA A 33 6.12 -1.81 2.92
CA ALA A 33 6.80 -0.76 3.67
C ALA A 33 6.35 -0.72 5.13
N TYR A 34 5.04 -0.78 5.37
CA TYR A 34 4.48 -0.84 6.72
C TYR A 34 4.95 -2.08 7.47
N ARG A 35 4.96 -3.26 6.83
CA ARG A 35 5.44 -4.50 7.45
C ARG A 35 6.91 -4.37 7.86
N ARG A 36 7.79 -3.86 6.99
CA ARG A 36 9.22 -3.69 7.32
C ARG A 36 9.46 -2.67 8.43
N ALA A 37 8.71 -1.56 8.43
CA ALA A 37 8.86 -0.52 9.43
C ALA A 37 8.40 -0.98 10.83
N ASN A 38 7.35 -1.80 10.91
CA ASN A 38 6.72 -2.19 12.17
C ASN A 38 7.10 -3.60 12.64
N ASN A 39 7.53 -4.48 11.74
CA ASN A 39 7.94 -5.85 12.03
C ASN A 39 9.21 -6.22 11.22
N PRO A 40 10.37 -5.64 11.55
CA PRO A 40 11.62 -5.90 10.84
C PRO A 40 12.08 -7.36 10.90
N GLU A 41 11.61 -8.13 11.88
CA GLU A 41 11.89 -9.58 11.98
C GLU A 41 11.14 -10.42 10.94
N ALA A 42 10.09 -9.87 10.31
CA ALA A 42 9.28 -10.58 9.31
C ALA A 42 10.03 -10.85 7.98
N ASP A 43 11.17 -10.21 7.75
CA ASP A 43 12.06 -10.46 6.60
C ASP A 43 13.10 -11.57 6.85
N ARG A 44 13.07 -12.21 8.03
CA ARG A 44 14.00 -13.31 8.39
C ARG A 44 13.47 -14.73 8.08
N THR A 45 12.36 -14.87 7.36
CA THR A 45 11.74 -16.17 7.02
C THR A 45 11.62 -16.37 5.52
#